data_AF-A0A9N9IQV0-F1
#
_entry.id   AF-A0A9N9IQV0-F1
#
_cell.length_a   1.000
_cell.length_b   1.000
_cell.length_c   1.000
_cell.angle_alpha   90.00
_cell.angle_beta   90.00
_cell.angle_gamma   90.00
#
_symmetry.space_group_name_H-M   'P 1'
#
loop_
_entity.id
_entity.type
_entity.pdbx_description
1 polymer ?
#
loop_
_entity_poly.entity_id
_entity_poly.type
_entity_poly.pdbx_seq_one_letter_code
_entity_poly.pdbx_strand_id
1 'polypeptide(L)'
;GNSEIDAFIYEAQTTAEFPEQILEWIPETQFTEFKLIGKGGFGRVFKAYWEKGRICKWNSIMNKWERSEPMWVALKSIEKGDESFIDEVKAMYQCLKINLGSLDCYGITRDPVTQDYLIVMRFVEYGDLRAYLSSTFATSSWKDRLDRLWSLSIDLRSLHRSGLVHRDLHGGNVLFGNNRRNFIADLGLTCKDGQTETGDIK
;
A
#
# COMPACT_ATOMS: atom_id res chain seq x y z
N GLY A 1 -22.66 1.29 -6.26
CA GLY A 1 -21.35 1.33 -5.59
C GLY A 1 -21.57 1.44 -4.10
N ASN A 2 -20.48 1.37 -3.33
CA ASN A 2 -20.47 1.86 -1.95
C ASN A 2 -20.19 3.37 -2.03
N SER A 3 -21.15 4.19 -1.58
CA SER A 3 -21.09 5.64 -1.72
C SER A 3 -19.91 6.29 -0.97
N GLU A 4 -19.44 5.67 0.11
CA GLU A 4 -18.29 6.17 0.86
C GLU A 4 -16.98 5.95 0.06
N ILE A 5 -16.82 4.76 -0.52
CA ILE A 5 -15.67 4.46 -1.41
C ILE A 5 -15.70 5.40 -2.62
N ASP A 6 -16.87 5.56 -3.24
CA ASP A 6 -17.03 6.40 -4.42
C ASP A 6 -16.65 7.87 -4.10
N ALA A 7 -17.11 8.39 -2.95
CA ALA A 7 -16.78 9.73 -2.49
C ALA A 7 -15.28 9.89 -2.17
N PHE A 8 -14.68 8.90 -1.52
CA PHE A 8 -13.26 8.92 -1.16
C PHE A 8 -12.35 8.88 -2.41
N ILE A 9 -12.66 8.03 -3.38
CA ILE A 9 -11.92 7.98 -4.66
C ILE A 9 -12.03 9.32 -5.38
N TYR A 10 -13.22 9.92 -5.41
CA TYR A 10 -13.43 11.23 -6.03
C TYR A 10 -12.62 12.34 -5.33
N GLU A 11 -12.61 12.38 -4.00
CA GLU A 11 -11.78 13.31 -3.23
C GLU A 11 -10.29 13.09 -3.53
N ALA A 12 -9.85 11.83 -3.58
CA ALA A 12 -8.46 11.50 -3.83
C ALA A 12 -8.01 11.97 -5.22
N GLN A 13 -8.86 11.80 -6.24
CA GLN A 13 -8.59 12.24 -7.61
C GLN A 13 -8.59 13.76 -7.77
N THR A 14 -9.52 14.45 -7.12
CA THR A 14 -9.64 15.93 -7.23
C THR A 14 -8.58 16.69 -6.47
N THR A 15 -7.99 16.06 -5.44
CA THR A 15 -6.93 16.66 -4.62
C THR A 15 -5.53 16.13 -4.94
N ALA A 16 -5.38 15.26 -5.94
CA ALA A 16 -4.09 14.75 -6.38
C ALA A 16 -3.28 15.85 -7.08
N GLU A 17 -2.06 16.09 -6.59
CA GLU A 17 -1.08 16.98 -7.23
C GLU A 17 -0.17 16.21 -8.19
N PHE A 18 0.03 14.91 -7.93
CA PHE A 18 0.89 14.02 -8.70
C PHE A 18 0.15 12.74 -9.12
N PRO A 19 0.53 12.13 -10.26
CA PRO A 19 -0.09 10.89 -10.72
C PRO A 19 -0.05 9.73 -9.72
N GLU A 20 1.01 9.64 -8.92
CA GLU A 20 1.19 8.62 -7.89
C GLU A 20 0.16 8.71 -6.74
N GLN A 21 -0.55 9.83 -6.64
CA GLN A 21 -1.61 10.07 -5.66
C GLN A 21 -3.00 9.74 -6.22
N ILE A 22 -3.12 9.35 -7.49
CA ILE A 22 -4.41 9.02 -8.09
C ILE A 22 -4.85 7.64 -7.60
N LEU A 23 -5.96 7.59 -6.85
CA LEU A 23 -6.65 6.35 -6.53
C LEU A 23 -7.74 6.07 -7.56
N GLU A 24 -7.91 4.79 -7.87
CA GLU A 24 -8.86 4.34 -8.88
C GLU A 24 -9.80 3.25 -8.36
N TRP A 25 -11.04 3.22 -8.86
CA TRP A 25 -11.81 1.99 -8.86
C TRP A 25 -11.34 1.14 -10.04
N ILE A 26 -10.82 -0.04 -9.76
CA ILE A 26 -10.25 -0.93 -10.77
C ILE A 26 -11.16 -2.15 -10.91
N PRO A 27 -11.81 -2.36 -12.06
CA PRO A 27 -12.59 -3.56 -12.32
C PRO A 27 -11.73 -4.82 -12.15
N GLU A 28 -12.27 -5.81 -11.43
CA GLU A 28 -11.57 -7.06 -11.12
C GLU A 28 -11.19 -7.85 -12.37
N THR A 29 -11.93 -7.64 -13.46
CA THR A 29 -11.67 -8.23 -14.78
C THR A 29 -10.38 -7.76 -15.44
N GLN A 30 -9.71 -6.73 -14.90
CA GLN A 30 -8.39 -6.29 -15.39
C GLN A 30 -7.22 -7.05 -14.76
N PHE A 31 -7.50 -7.92 -13.79
CA PHE A 31 -6.48 -8.70 -13.10
C PHE A 31 -6.48 -10.14 -13.57
N THR A 32 -5.30 -10.65 -13.88
CA THR A 32 -5.04 -12.05 -14.20
C THR A 32 -4.04 -12.65 -13.20
N GLU A 33 -3.85 -13.97 -13.25
CA GLU A 33 -2.87 -14.69 -12.41
C GLU A 33 -3.03 -14.46 -10.90
N PHE A 34 -4.30 -14.40 -10.44
CA PHE A 34 -4.67 -14.15 -9.05
C PHE A 34 -4.21 -15.28 -8.12
N LYS A 35 -3.15 -15.05 -7.34
CA LYS A 35 -2.49 -16.05 -6.50
C LYS A 35 -2.38 -15.58 -5.05
N LEU A 36 -2.87 -16.38 -4.11
CA LEU A 36 -2.67 -16.12 -2.67
C LEU A 36 -1.18 -16.26 -2.31
N ILE A 37 -0.60 -15.22 -1.71
CA ILE A 37 0.81 -15.18 -1.30
C ILE A 37 0.99 -14.97 0.22
N GLY A 38 -0.06 -14.55 0.93
CA GLY A 38 -0.02 -14.39 2.37
C GLY A 38 -1.42 -14.46 2.98
N LYS A 39 -1.53 -15.00 4.19
CA LYS A 39 -2.75 -14.99 5.01
C LYS A 39 -2.34 -14.88 6.48
N GLY A 40 -3.00 -13.98 7.21
CA GLY A 40 -2.74 -13.76 8.64
C GLY A 40 -3.90 -13.04 9.32
N GLY A 41 -3.70 -12.57 10.55
CA GLY A 41 -4.73 -11.87 11.33
C GLY A 41 -5.20 -10.52 10.77
N PHE A 42 -4.49 -9.99 9.77
CA PHE A 42 -4.81 -8.75 9.06
C PHE A 42 -5.43 -8.99 7.68
N GLY A 43 -5.74 -10.24 7.34
CA GLY A 43 -6.40 -10.63 6.09
C GLY A 43 -5.52 -11.42 5.14
N ARG A 44 -5.92 -11.40 3.85
CA ARG A 44 -5.28 -12.15 2.76
C ARG A 44 -4.56 -11.18 1.83
N VAL A 45 -3.41 -11.61 1.32
CA VAL A 45 -2.66 -10.88 0.29
C VAL A 45 -2.51 -11.77 -0.93
N PHE A 46 -2.92 -11.25 -2.08
CA PHE A 46 -2.78 -11.89 -3.38
C PHE A 46 -1.76 -11.15 -4.23
N LYS A 47 -1.07 -11.88 -5.10
CA LYS A 47 -0.34 -11.34 -6.24
C LYS A 47 -1.23 -11.48 -7.45
N ALA A 48 -1.31 -10.43 -8.27
CA ALA A 48 -2.05 -10.45 -9.53
C ALA A 48 -1.31 -9.62 -10.60
N TYR A 49 -1.54 -9.96 -11.85
CA TYR A 49 -1.03 -9.21 -13.00
C TYR A 49 -2.11 -8.22 -13.47
N TRP A 50 -1.78 -6.93 -13.50
CA TRP A 50 -2.69 -5.88 -13.93
C TRP A 50 -2.38 -5.48 -15.37
N GLU A 51 -3.25 -5.89 -16.30
CA GLU A 51 -3.00 -5.75 -17.74
C GLU A 51 -3.02 -4.31 -18.24
N LYS A 52 -3.74 -3.41 -17.57
CA LYS A 52 -3.83 -2.02 -17.99
C LYS A 52 -2.78 -1.10 -17.38
N GLY A 53 -2.08 -1.54 -16.33
CA GLY A 53 -1.19 -0.68 -15.55
C GLY A 53 -1.92 0.47 -14.85
N ARG A 54 -1.19 1.31 -14.10
CA ARG A 54 -1.76 2.46 -13.36
C ARG A 54 -1.91 3.71 -14.23
N ILE A 55 -2.76 4.65 -13.83
CA ILE A 55 -2.77 5.99 -14.44
C ILE A 55 -1.43 6.71 -14.22
N CYS A 56 -0.91 7.33 -15.28
CA CYS A 56 0.33 8.12 -15.25
C CYS A 56 0.11 9.62 -15.49
N LYS A 57 -0.86 10.00 -16.34
CA LYS A 57 -1.24 11.42 -16.57
C LYS A 57 -2.44 11.52 -17.50
N TRP A 58 -3.08 12.68 -17.52
CA TRP A 58 -4.08 13.02 -18.52
C TRP A 58 -3.41 13.51 -19.81
N ASN A 59 -3.79 12.93 -20.96
CA ASN A 59 -3.40 13.44 -22.27
C ASN A 59 -4.57 14.23 -22.86
N SER A 60 -4.43 15.56 -22.88
CA SER A 60 -5.46 16.48 -23.38
C SER A 60 -5.66 16.43 -24.90
N ILE A 61 -4.64 16.04 -25.66
CA ILE A 61 -4.71 15.92 -27.13
C ILE A 61 -5.55 14.70 -27.52
N MET A 62 -5.30 13.58 -26.86
CA MET A 62 -6.00 12.32 -27.10
C MET A 62 -7.29 12.16 -26.28
N ASN A 63 -7.56 13.11 -25.38
CA ASN A 63 -8.68 13.11 -24.44
C ASN A 63 -8.81 11.79 -23.66
N LYS A 64 -7.67 11.27 -23.17
CA LYS A 64 -7.60 9.99 -22.46
C LYS A 64 -6.51 9.98 -21.40
N TRP A 65 -6.68 9.12 -20.40
CA TRP A 65 -5.62 8.79 -19.45
C TRP A 65 -4.52 7.97 -20.13
N GLU A 66 -3.28 8.43 -20.01
CA GLU A 66 -2.10 7.60 -20.26
C GLU A 66 -1.85 6.71 -19.05
N ARG A 67 -1.50 5.45 -19.33
CA ARG A 67 -1.26 4.43 -18.32
C ARG A 67 0.17 3.90 -18.41
N SER A 68 0.63 3.29 -17.33
CA SER A 68 1.88 2.54 -17.34
C SER A 68 1.75 1.27 -18.17
N GLU A 69 2.88 0.63 -18.41
CA GLU A 69 2.90 -0.76 -18.87
C GLU A 69 2.17 -1.68 -17.88
N PRO A 70 1.71 -2.85 -18.34
CA PRO A 70 1.20 -3.91 -17.49
C PRO A 70 2.18 -4.23 -16.34
N MET A 71 1.65 -4.54 -15.16
CA MET A 71 2.50 -4.71 -13.98
C MET A 71 1.94 -5.70 -12.96
N TRP A 72 2.85 -6.29 -12.17
CA TRP A 72 2.48 -7.08 -11.00
C TRP A 72 2.06 -6.16 -9.84
N VAL A 73 0.96 -6.52 -9.18
CA VAL A 73 0.42 -5.82 -8.01
C VAL A 73 0.16 -6.79 -6.86
N ALA A 74 0.13 -6.24 -5.65
CA ALA A 74 -0.40 -6.92 -4.48
C ALA A 74 -1.85 -6.46 -4.25
N LEU A 75 -2.72 -7.39 -3.87
CA LEU A 75 -4.11 -7.15 -3.54
C LEU A 75 -4.35 -7.59 -2.10
N LYS A 76 -4.64 -6.66 -1.19
CA LYS A 76 -4.85 -6.95 0.23
C LYS A 76 -6.34 -6.91 0.57
N SER A 77 -6.86 -7.99 1.17
CA SER A 77 -8.16 -8.01 1.82
C SER A 77 -8.02 -7.63 3.30
N ILE A 78 -9.07 -7.08 3.89
CA ILE A 78 -9.13 -6.77 5.32
C ILE A 78 -10.28 -7.56 5.93
N GLU A 79 -9.98 -8.46 6.87
CA GLU A 79 -10.96 -9.40 7.46
C GLU A 79 -11.79 -8.79 8.61
N LYS A 80 -11.59 -7.51 8.95
CA LYS A 80 -12.26 -6.81 10.07
C LYS A 80 -13.52 -6.01 9.69
N GLY A 81 -14.03 -6.18 8.47
CA GLY A 81 -15.23 -5.49 7.97
C GLY A 81 -14.95 -4.16 7.26
N ASP A 82 -16.00 -3.55 6.70
CA ASP A 82 -15.92 -2.41 5.77
C ASP A 82 -15.34 -1.13 6.39
N GLU A 83 -15.65 -0.82 7.66
CA GLU A 83 -15.12 0.38 8.34
C GLU A 83 -13.60 0.32 8.50
N SER A 84 -13.09 -0.81 9.01
CA SER A 84 -11.65 -1.04 9.14
C SER A 84 -10.93 -1.03 7.78
N PHE A 85 -11.62 -1.47 6.72
CA PHE A 85 -11.07 -1.40 5.36
C PHE A 85 -10.85 0.04 4.92
N ILE A 86 -11.89 0.88 5.06
CA ILE A 86 -11.84 2.27 4.64
C ILE A 86 -10.79 3.06 5.42
N ASP A 87 -10.66 2.83 6.72
CA ASP A 87 -9.66 3.50 7.55
C ASP A 87 -8.23 3.16 7.13
N GLU A 88 -7.95 1.91 6.79
CA GLU A 88 -6.64 1.52 6.27
C GLU A 88 -6.35 2.18 4.92
N VAL A 89 -7.31 2.21 3.99
CA VAL A 89 -7.13 2.91 2.71
C VAL A 89 -6.88 4.42 2.93
N LYS A 90 -7.64 5.07 3.83
CA LYS A 90 -7.46 6.48 4.18
C LYS A 90 -6.07 6.73 4.77
N ALA A 91 -5.59 5.86 5.66
CA ALA A 91 -4.25 5.96 6.24
C ALA A 91 -3.15 5.79 5.19
N MET A 92 -3.27 4.81 4.29
CA MET A 92 -2.35 4.63 3.16
C MET A 92 -2.33 5.87 2.26
N TYR A 93 -3.49 6.41 1.92
CA TYR A 93 -3.60 7.59 1.07
C TYR A 93 -2.97 8.85 1.69
N GLN A 94 -3.17 9.06 3.00
CA GLN A 94 -2.50 10.14 3.72
C GLN A 94 -0.97 9.99 3.66
N CYS A 95 -0.46 8.76 3.74
CA CYS A 95 0.97 8.51 3.60
C CYS A 95 1.49 8.87 2.19
N LEU A 96 0.72 8.56 1.15
CA LEU A 96 1.07 8.95 -0.23
C LEU A 96 1.11 10.47 -0.42
N LYS A 97 0.18 11.21 0.18
CA LYS A 97 0.14 12.68 0.06
C LYS A 97 1.41 13.35 0.57
N ILE A 98 2.02 12.82 1.61
CA ILE A 98 3.25 13.39 2.19
C ILE A 98 4.53 12.83 1.57
N ASN A 99 4.42 12.11 0.44
CA ASN A 99 5.53 11.51 -0.30
C ASN A 99 6.45 10.67 0.60
N LEU A 100 5.83 9.91 1.50
CA LEU A 100 6.53 8.88 2.25
C LEU A 100 7.07 7.83 1.29
N GLY A 101 8.16 7.14 1.67
CA GLY A 101 8.49 5.83 1.12
C GLY A 101 7.45 4.76 1.49
N SER A 102 6.18 5.14 1.56
CA SER A 102 5.05 4.23 1.70
C SER A 102 4.86 3.45 0.41
N LEU A 103 4.31 2.26 0.55
CA LEU A 103 3.92 1.43 -0.57
C LEU A 103 2.87 2.18 -1.42
N ASP A 104 3.07 2.28 -2.73
CA ASP A 104 2.07 2.89 -3.61
C ASP A 104 0.71 2.18 -3.42
N CYS A 105 -0.34 2.96 -3.24
CA CYS A 105 -1.73 2.51 -3.36
C CYS A 105 -2.25 3.00 -4.70
N TYR A 106 -2.69 2.08 -5.55
CA TYR A 106 -3.24 2.39 -6.88
C TYR A 106 -4.76 2.52 -6.85
N GLY A 107 -5.42 1.95 -5.85
CA GLY A 107 -6.87 2.00 -5.78
C GLY A 107 -7.50 0.82 -5.07
N ILE A 108 -8.76 0.58 -5.41
CA ILE A 108 -9.61 -0.46 -4.83
C ILE A 108 -10.19 -1.32 -5.96
N THR A 109 -10.27 -2.63 -5.72
CA THR A 109 -10.98 -3.60 -6.58
C THR A 109 -11.89 -4.46 -5.72
N ARG A 110 -12.60 -5.40 -6.34
CA ARG A 110 -13.26 -6.52 -5.65
C ARG A 110 -12.55 -7.85 -5.89
N ASP A 111 -12.66 -8.74 -4.92
CA ASP A 111 -12.39 -10.16 -5.12
C ASP A 111 -13.45 -10.72 -6.09
N PRO A 112 -13.05 -11.33 -7.22
CA PRO A 112 -14.01 -11.83 -8.21
C PRO A 112 -14.92 -12.94 -7.68
N VAL A 113 -14.53 -13.64 -6.61
CA VAL A 113 -15.27 -14.74 -6.00
C VAL A 113 -16.08 -14.26 -4.79
N THR A 114 -15.42 -13.61 -3.82
CA THR A 114 -16.09 -13.23 -2.56
C THR A 114 -16.82 -11.90 -2.64
N GLN A 115 -16.50 -11.07 -3.63
CA GLN A 115 -16.96 -9.68 -3.78
C GLN A 115 -16.50 -8.73 -2.66
N ASP A 116 -15.60 -9.19 -1.79
CA ASP A 116 -14.95 -8.35 -0.78
C ASP A 116 -14.09 -7.28 -1.44
N TYR A 117 -13.94 -6.12 -0.80
CA TYR A 117 -13.03 -5.09 -1.26
C TYR A 117 -11.58 -5.50 -1.04
N LEU A 118 -10.74 -5.18 -2.02
CA LEU A 118 -9.30 -5.39 -1.99
C LEU A 118 -8.58 -4.08 -2.29
N ILE A 119 -7.53 -3.79 -1.52
CA ILE A 119 -6.63 -2.66 -1.77
C ILE A 119 -5.61 -3.08 -2.82
N VAL A 120 -5.49 -2.31 -3.90
CA VAL A 120 -4.51 -2.53 -4.97
C VAL A 120 -3.26 -1.72 -4.68
N MET A 121 -2.13 -2.38 -4.49
CA MET A 121 -0.88 -1.74 -4.09
C MET A 121 0.32 -2.29 -4.85
N ARG A 122 1.45 -1.57 -4.77
CA ARG A 122 2.72 -2.02 -5.37
C ARG A 122 3.10 -3.41 -4.87
N PHE A 123 3.42 -4.32 -5.78
CA PHE A 123 4.05 -5.58 -5.41
C PHE A 123 5.54 -5.37 -5.12
N VAL A 124 6.04 -5.91 -4.00
CA VAL A 124 7.45 -5.82 -3.61
C VAL A 124 8.09 -7.21 -3.67
N GLU A 125 9.05 -7.37 -4.57
CA GLU A 125 9.55 -8.69 -5.01
C GLU A 125 10.36 -9.45 -3.96
N TYR A 126 11.06 -8.76 -3.05
CA TYR A 126 11.95 -9.39 -2.08
C TYR A 126 11.29 -9.69 -0.73
N GLY A 127 9.97 -9.53 -0.64
CA GLY A 127 9.20 -9.80 0.57
C GLY A 127 9.57 -8.86 1.72
N ASP A 128 9.46 -9.36 2.95
CA ASP A 128 9.73 -8.58 4.16
C ASP A 128 11.22 -8.54 4.57
N LEU A 129 11.57 -7.55 5.39
CA LEU A 129 12.91 -7.32 5.88
C LEU A 129 13.44 -8.51 6.69
N ARG A 130 12.58 -9.24 7.42
CA ARG A 130 13.00 -10.41 8.18
C ARG A 130 13.43 -11.55 7.25
N ALA A 131 12.68 -11.84 6.20
CA ALA A 131 13.02 -12.81 5.17
C ALA A 131 14.30 -12.40 4.42
N TYR A 132 14.42 -11.12 4.08
CA TYR A 132 15.62 -10.56 3.46
C TYR A 132 16.86 -10.73 4.35
N LEU A 133 16.79 -10.32 5.62
CA LEU A 133 17.90 -10.45 6.56
C LEU A 133 18.28 -11.92 6.74
N SER A 134 17.31 -12.83 6.85
CA SER A 134 17.60 -14.25 7.03
C SER A 134 18.39 -14.88 5.87
N SER A 135 18.23 -14.37 4.64
CA SER A 135 18.84 -14.93 3.43
C SER A 135 20.11 -14.21 2.96
N THR A 136 20.27 -12.92 3.26
CA THR A 136 21.33 -12.08 2.67
C THR A 136 22.17 -11.32 3.68
N PHE A 137 21.93 -11.50 4.98
CA PHE A 137 22.69 -10.78 6.01
C PHE A 137 24.20 -11.02 5.85
N ALA A 138 24.63 -12.26 5.62
CA ALA A 138 26.05 -12.60 5.50
C ALA A 138 26.76 -11.92 4.31
N THR A 139 26.04 -11.54 3.25
CA THR A 139 26.62 -11.02 2.00
C THR A 139 26.44 -9.51 1.81
N SER A 140 25.57 -8.86 2.59
CA SER A 140 25.36 -7.40 2.54
C SER A 140 26.47 -6.62 3.25
N SER A 141 26.92 -5.51 2.65
CA SER A 141 27.90 -4.63 3.29
C SER A 141 27.28 -3.84 4.44
N TRP A 142 28.09 -3.45 5.43
CA TRP A 142 27.65 -2.56 6.51
C TRP A 142 27.07 -1.24 6.00
N LYS A 143 27.63 -0.70 4.91
CA LYS A 143 27.12 0.50 4.26
C LYS A 143 25.69 0.29 3.76
N ASP A 144 25.41 -0.80 3.06
CA ASP A 144 24.07 -1.10 2.56
C ASP A 144 23.05 -1.21 3.70
N ARG A 145 23.47 -1.80 4.84
CA ARG A 145 22.62 -1.92 6.03
C ARG A 145 22.30 -0.56 6.65
N LEU A 146 23.31 0.29 6.78
CA LEU A 146 23.15 1.65 7.31
C LEU A 146 22.29 2.53 6.41
N ASP A 147 22.52 2.49 5.09
CA ASP A 147 21.71 3.22 4.10
C ASP A 147 20.22 2.86 4.23
N ARG A 148 19.92 1.58 4.46
CA ARG A 148 18.55 1.07 4.61
C ARG A 148 17.90 1.46 5.93
N LEU A 149 18.63 1.39 7.04
CA LEU A 149 18.15 1.87 8.34
C LEU A 149 17.89 3.37 8.30
N TRP A 150 18.78 4.12 7.65
CA TRP A 150 18.62 5.55 7.43
C TRP A 150 17.35 5.86 6.62
N SER A 151 17.12 5.16 5.51
CA SER A 151 15.88 5.30 4.72
C SER A 151 14.64 5.02 5.58
N LEU A 152 14.60 3.90 6.31
CA LEU A 152 13.47 3.56 7.18
C LEU A 152 13.23 4.64 8.26
N SER A 153 14.29 5.22 8.81
CA SER A 153 14.17 6.30 9.80
C SER A 153 13.58 7.59 9.21
N ILE A 154 13.87 7.88 7.93
CA ILE A 154 13.27 9.00 7.21
C ILE A 154 11.78 8.77 7.04
N ASP A 155 11.39 7.57 6.60
CA ASP A 155 9.99 7.20 6.37
C ASP A 155 9.21 7.25 7.69
N LEU A 156 9.75 6.69 8.78
CA LEU A 156 9.10 6.73 10.09
C LEU A 156 8.96 8.16 10.62
N ARG A 157 10.00 9.00 10.45
CA ARG A 157 9.94 10.42 10.84
C ARG A 157 8.87 11.17 10.07
N SER A 158 8.74 10.91 8.77
CA SER A 158 7.74 11.55 7.93
C SER A 158 6.32 11.07 8.28
N LEU A 159 6.14 9.78 8.66
CA LEU A 159 4.87 9.24 9.17
C LEU A 159 4.45 9.96 10.47
N HIS A 160 5.38 10.13 11.40
CA HIS A 160 5.09 10.87 12.62
C HIS A 160 4.78 12.35 12.34
N ARG A 161 5.40 12.94 11.31
CA ARG A 161 5.11 14.34 10.90
C ARG A 161 3.74 14.53 10.25
N SER A 162 3.13 13.51 9.65
CA SER A 162 1.71 13.57 9.28
C SER A 162 0.77 13.37 10.47
N GLY A 163 1.31 13.19 11.69
CA GLY A 163 0.53 12.92 12.88
C GLY A 163 0.02 11.49 12.93
N LEU A 164 0.65 10.55 12.24
CA LEU A 164 0.31 9.13 12.26
C LEU A 164 1.32 8.32 13.07
N VAL A 165 0.85 7.29 13.77
CA VAL A 165 1.67 6.33 14.51
C VAL A 165 1.35 4.92 14.03
N HIS A 166 2.36 4.17 13.57
CA HIS A 166 2.17 2.84 12.96
C HIS A 166 1.66 1.76 13.93
N ARG A 167 2.10 1.82 15.20
CA ARG A 167 1.76 0.89 16.32
C ARG A 167 2.18 -0.58 16.17
N ASP A 168 2.58 -1.04 15.00
CA ASP A 168 3.01 -2.43 14.73
C ASP A 168 4.25 -2.53 13.82
N LEU A 169 5.21 -1.63 14.02
CA LEU A 169 6.42 -1.62 13.20
C LEU A 169 7.38 -2.73 13.66
N HIS A 170 7.54 -3.76 12.83
CA HIS A 170 8.56 -4.81 12.98
C HIS A 170 9.12 -5.25 11.63
N GLY A 171 10.16 -6.10 11.63
CA GLY A 171 10.82 -6.54 10.38
C GLY A 171 9.93 -7.34 9.42
N GLY A 172 8.72 -7.73 9.81
CA GLY A 172 7.72 -8.36 8.95
C GLY A 172 6.82 -7.35 8.23
N ASN A 173 6.70 -6.13 8.77
CA ASN A 173 5.90 -5.03 8.21
C ASN A 173 6.77 -4.00 7.47
N VAL A 174 8.04 -4.34 7.23
CA VAL A 174 8.94 -3.55 6.37
C VAL A 174 9.23 -4.38 5.14
N LEU A 175 8.72 -3.97 3.98
CA LEU A 175 8.96 -4.64 2.71
C LEU A 175 10.24 -4.17 2.05
N PHE A 176 10.95 -5.09 1.42
CA PHE A 176 12.28 -4.88 0.90
C PHE A 176 12.25 -4.59 -0.61
N GLY A 177 12.57 -3.35 -0.98
CA GLY A 177 12.55 -2.89 -2.36
C GLY A 177 13.88 -2.97 -3.09
N ASN A 178 13.79 -2.81 -4.41
CA ASN A 178 14.93 -2.48 -5.27
C ASN A 178 15.58 -1.13 -4.89
N ASN A 179 16.80 -0.89 -5.38
CA ASN A 179 17.52 0.38 -5.25
C ASN A 179 17.67 0.91 -3.81
N ARG A 180 17.91 0.00 -2.85
CA ARG A 180 18.10 0.33 -1.42
C ARG A 180 16.91 0.98 -0.71
N ARG A 181 15.71 0.97 -1.30
CA ARG A 181 14.50 1.41 -0.62
C ARG A 181 13.87 0.27 0.19
N ASN A 182 13.31 0.65 1.33
CA ASN A 182 12.39 -0.16 2.09
C ASN A 182 11.01 0.52 2.04
N PHE A 183 9.95 -0.24 2.24
CA PHE A 183 8.60 0.29 2.31
C PHE A 183 7.97 -0.12 3.63
N ILE A 184 7.41 0.84 4.34
CA ILE A 184 6.57 0.54 5.50
C ILE A 184 5.23 0.03 4.97
N ALA A 185 4.81 -1.14 5.44
CA ALA A 185 3.60 -1.84 5.04
C ALA A 185 2.74 -2.18 6.27
N ASP A 186 1.52 -2.64 6.02
CA ASP A 186 0.53 -3.00 7.05
C ASP A 186 0.17 -1.85 7.99
N LEU A 187 -0.59 -0.89 7.45
CA LEU A 187 -1.03 0.29 8.19
C LEU A 187 -2.36 0.07 8.92
N GLY A 188 -2.86 -1.17 9.01
CA GLY A 188 -4.18 -1.49 9.59
C GLY A 188 -4.33 -1.19 11.09
N LEU A 189 -3.25 -0.84 11.79
CA LEU A 189 -3.26 -0.38 13.19
C LEU A 189 -2.80 1.08 13.33
N THR A 190 -2.64 1.79 12.22
CA THR A 190 -2.17 3.19 12.23
C THR A 190 -3.27 4.10 12.76
N CYS A 191 -2.94 4.97 13.71
CA CYS A 191 -3.87 5.96 14.23
C CYS A 191 -3.24 7.36 14.29
N LYS A 192 -4.07 8.37 14.53
CA LYS A 192 -3.59 9.73 14.79
C LYS A 192 -2.87 9.80 16.14
N ASP A 193 -1.79 10.56 16.18
CA ASP A 193 -1.04 10.83 17.41
C ASP A 193 -1.95 11.50 18.45
N GLY A 194 -1.93 10.99 19.68
CA GLY A 194 -2.81 11.43 20.77
C GLY A 194 -4.24 10.87 20.80
N GLN A 195 -4.64 10.02 19.84
CA GLN A 195 -5.88 9.24 19.93
C GLN A 195 -5.57 7.82 20.42
N THR A 196 -5.65 7.61 21.74
CA THR A 196 -5.77 6.25 22.28
C THR A 196 -7.17 5.74 22.00
N GLU A 197 -7.31 4.72 21.16
CA GLU A 197 -8.49 3.86 21.22
C GLU A 197 -8.51 3.19 22.59
N THR A 198 -9.49 3.58 23.40
CA THR A 198 -9.97 2.79 24.53
C THR A 198 -10.66 1.56 23.95
N GLY A 199 -9.89 0.52 23.65
CA GLY A 199 -10.38 -0.75 23.16
C GLY A 199 -9.62 -1.87 23.83
N ASP A 200 -10.26 -2.52 24.79
CA ASP A 200 -9.73 -3.63 25.56
C ASP A 200 -9.09 -4.70 24.66
N ILE A 201 -7.83 -5.01 24.93
CA ILE A 201 -7.21 -6.26 24.49
C ILE A 201 -7.87 -7.35 25.34
N LYS A 202 -8.71 -8.19 24.73
CA LYS A 202 -9.04 -9.52 25.25
C LYS A 202 -8.22 -10.57 24.53
#